data_AF-A0A7V2DDL8-F1
#
_entry.id   AF-A0A7V2DDL8-F1
#
_cell.length_a   1.000
_cell.length_b   1.000
_cell.length_c   1.000
_cell.angle_alpha   90.00
_cell.angle_beta   90.00
_cell.angle_gamma   90.00
#
_symmetry.space_group_name_H-M   'P 1'
#
loop_
_entity.id
_entity.type
_entity.pdbx_description
1 polymer ?
#
loop_
_entity_poly.entity_id
_entity_poly.type
_entity_poly.pdbx_seq_one_letter_code
_entity_poly.pdbx_strand_id
1 'polypeptide(L)' 'MIRTQIYLTEDQRNELAIIGKSFGKKQSELIREAIDRLIDQVGKNHREVVLREAAGIWRNRKDLPDFKSLRSEWNRG' A
#
# COMPACT_ATOMS: atom_id res chain seq x y z
N MET A 1 -13.84 -2.40 14.27
CA MET A 1 -12.38 -2.49 14.54
C MET A 1 -12.12 -3.56 15.58
N ILE A 2 -11.01 -4.27 15.47
CA ILE A 2 -10.53 -5.19 16.51
C ILE A 2 -9.69 -4.39 17.51
N ARG A 3 -9.90 -4.58 18.82
CA ARG A 3 -9.11 -3.89 19.85
C ARG A 3 -7.74 -4.56 19.93
N THR A 4 -6.69 -3.78 19.69
CA THR A 4 -5.30 -4.23 19.77
C THR A 4 -4.57 -3.40 20.80
N GLN A 5 -3.86 -4.05 21.72
CA GLN A 5 -2.93 -3.38 22.63
C GLN A 5 -1.59 -3.20 21.92
N ILE A 6 -1.01 -2.01 22.04
CA ILE A 6 0.32 -1.71 21.51
C ILE A 6 1.15 -1.08 22.62
N TYR A 7 2.45 -1.38 22.61
CA TYR A 7 3.40 -0.73 23.50
C TYR A 7 3.98 0.49 22.80
N LEU A 8 4.00 1.61 23.52
CA LEU A 8 4.61 2.86 23.09
C LEU A 8 5.58 3.29 24.20
N THR A 9 6.67 3.93 23.80
CA THR A 9 7.48 4.68 24.75
C THR A 9 6.67 5.86 25.32
N GLU A 10 7.10 6.38 26.46
CA GLU A 10 6.49 7.56 27.08
C GLU A 10 6.52 8.76 26.13
N ASP A 11 7.67 9.00 25.48
CA ASP A 11 7.84 10.09 24.51
C ASP A 11 6.88 9.95 23.32
N GLN A 12 6.76 8.75 22.72
CA GLN A 12 5.80 8.52 21.63
C GLN A 12 4.36 8.79 22.05
N ARG A 13 3.99 8.40 23.28
CA ARG A 13 2.64 8.66 23.80
C ARG A 13 2.41 10.16 23.99
N ASN A 14 3.38 10.88 24.52
CA ASN A 14 3.31 12.32 24.76
C ASN A 14 3.20 13.09 23.44
N GLU A 15 4.04 12.76 22.47
CA GLU A 15 4.01 13.35 21.12
C GLU A 15 2.67 13.10 20.43
N LEU A 16 2.13 11.87 20.48
CA LEU A 16 0.81 11.57 19.93
C LEU A 16 -0.31 12.36 20.61
N ALA A 17 -0.20 12.63 21.91
CA ALA A 17 -1.18 13.45 22.63
C ALA A 17 -1.11 14.93 22.21
N ILE A 18 0.10 15.45 21.99
CA ILE A 18 0.32 16.82 21.48
C ILE A 18 -0.28 16.95 20.08
N ILE A 19 0.09 16.05 19.17
CA ILE A 19 -0.44 16.02 17.79
C ILE A 19 -1.96 15.88 17.80
N GLY A 20 -2.50 14.99 18.63
CA GLY A 20 -3.94 14.79 18.75
C GLY A 20 -4.69 16.07 19.13
N LYS A 21 -4.14 16.84 20.08
CA LYS A 21 -4.70 18.14 20.47
C LYS A 21 -4.63 19.15 19.33
N SER A 22 -3.51 19.25 18.63
CA SER A 22 -3.32 20.19 17.52
C SER A 22 -4.29 19.95 16.36
N PHE A 23 -4.64 18.70 16.08
CA PHE A 23 -5.51 18.32 14.96
C PHE A 23 -6.93 17.94 15.37
N GLY A 24 -7.29 18.02 16.65
CA GLY A 24 -8.61 17.61 17.15
C GLY A 24 -8.90 16.11 16.98
N LYS A 25 -7.85 15.27 16.96
CA LYS A 25 -7.94 13.83 16.71
C LYS A 25 -7.65 13.01 17.96
N LYS A 26 -8.27 11.84 18.08
CA LYS A 26 -7.92 10.86 19.11
C LYS A 26 -6.60 10.19 18.76
N GLN A 27 -5.83 9.82 19.77
CA GLN A 27 -4.57 9.08 19.60
C GLN A 27 -4.76 7.79 18.77
N SER A 28 -5.86 7.07 18.97
CA SER A 28 -6.17 5.86 18.20
C SER A 28 -6.45 6.13 16.72
N GLU A 29 -6.89 7.34 16.36
CA GLU A 29 -7.08 7.74 14.97
C GLU A 29 -5.74 8.04 14.30
N LEU A 30 -4.86 8.77 14.97
CA LEU A 30 -3.51 9.04 14.49
C LEU A 30 -2.70 7.76 14.26
N ILE A 31 -2.76 6.83 15.22
CA ILE A 31 -2.07 5.53 15.10
C ILE A 31 -2.59 4.76 13.89
N ARG A 32 -3.91 4.74 13.68
CA ARG A 32 -4.51 4.05 12.54
C ARG A 32 -4.10 4.68 11.22
N GLU A 33 -4.21 6.00 11.10
CA GLU A 33 -3.78 6.73 9.89
C GLU A 33 -2.31 6.49 9.56
N ALA A 34 -1.43 6.42 10.57
CA ALA A 34 -0.02 6.10 10.37
C ALA A 34 0.18 4.67 9.86
N ILE A 35 -0.55 3.70 10.42
CA ILE A 35 -0.52 2.30 9.98
C ILE A 35 -1.05 2.17 8.55
N ASP A 36 -2.17 2.81 8.22
CA ASP A 36 -2.76 2.79 6.88
C ASP A 36 -1.77 3.35 5.85
N ARG A 37 -1.13 4.49 6.15
CA ARG A 37 -0.10 5.08 5.29
C ARG A 37 1.10 4.15 5.08
N LEU A 38 1.55 3.48 6.15
CA LEU A 38 2.66 2.53 6.05
C LEU A 38 2.29 1.33 5.16
N ILE A 39 1.10 0.76 5.35
CA ILE A 39 0.60 -0.36 4.53
C ILE A 39 0.51 0.07 3.07
N ASP A 40 -0.05 1.25 2.79
CA ASP A 40 -0.17 1.77 1.42
C ASP A 40 1.20 1.98 0.77
N GLN A 41 2.15 2.55 1.51
CA GLN A 41 3.50 2.80 1.03
C GLN A 41 4.23 1.48 0.71
N VAL A 42 4.18 0.52 1.61
CA VAL A 42 4.82 -0.78 1.42
C VAL A 42 4.11 -1.60 0.33
N GLY A 43 2.78 -1.59 0.31
CA GLY A 43 1.97 -2.31 -0.67
C GLY A 43 2.19 -1.80 -2.11
N LYS A 44 2.29 -0.48 -2.29
CA LYS A 44 2.65 0.11 -3.61
C LYS A 44 4.05 -0.30 -4.05
N ASN A 45 5.02 -0.22 -3.13
CA ASN A 45 6.40 -0.64 -3.43
C ASN A 45 6.47 -2.13 -3.77
N HIS A 46 5.75 -2.98 -3.05
CA HIS A 46 5.69 -4.42 -3.35
C HIS A 46 5.08 -4.70 -4.73
N ARG A 47 3.96 -4.05 -5.06
CA ARG A 47 3.33 -4.18 -6.38
C ARG A 47 4.27 -3.73 -7.50
N GLU A 48 4.98 -2.62 -7.31
CA GLU A 48 5.95 -2.13 -8.30
C GLU A 48 7.11 -3.12 -8.48
N VAL A 49 7.67 -3.65 -7.40
CA VAL A 49 8.74 -4.66 -7.42
C VAL A 49 8.28 -5.91 -8.16
N VAL A 50 7.12 -6.46 -7.81
CA VAL A 50 6.56 -7.65 -8.47
C VAL A 50 6.31 -7.41 -9.96
N LEU A 51 5.76 -6.25 -10.34
CA LEU A 51 5.56 -5.91 -11.75
C LEU A 51 6.90 -5.76 -12.50
N ARG A 52 7.93 -5.21 -11.85
CA ARG A 52 9.27 -5.06 -12.43
C ARG A 52 9.97 -6.41 -12.60
N GLU A 53 9.86 -7.29 -11.63
CA GLU A 53 10.39 -8.67 -11.70
C GLU A 53 9.64 -9.50 -12.75
N ALA A 54 8.32 -9.30 -12.87
CA ALA A 54 7.51 -9.95 -13.88
C ALA A 54 7.71 -9.37 -15.29
N ALA A 55 8.18 -8.11 -15.39
CA ALA A 55 8.40 -7.44 -16.66
C ALA A 55 9.53 -8.11 -17.44
N GLY A 56 9.16 -8.82 -18.50
CA GLY A 56 10.11 -9.47 -19.40
C GLY A 56 10.14 -10.99 -19.32
N ILE A 57 9.43 -11.61 -18.37
CA ILE A 57 9.27 -13.08 -18.28
C ILE A 57 8.80 -13.68 -19.62
N TRP A 58 7.98 -12.93 -20.36
CA TRP A 58 7.36 -13.37 -21.61
C TRP A 58 8.04 -12.77 -22.86
N ARG A 59 9.10 -11.95 -22.70
CA ARG A 59 9.71 -11.16 -23.79
C ARG A 59 10.29 -12.02 -24.91
N ASN A 60 10.83 -13.20 -24.58
CA ASN A 60 11.53 -14.07 -25.54
C ASN A 60 10.75 -15.36 -25.85
N ARG A 61 9.52 -15.48 -25.34
CA ARG A 61 8.65 -16.62 -25.65
C ARG A 61 8.03 -16.44 -27.02
N LYS A 62 8.20 -17.43 -27.88
CA LYS A 62 7.72 -17.43 -29.28
C LYS A 62 6.39 -18.14 -29.45
N ASP A 63 5.90 -18.76 -28.39
CA ASP A 63 4.69 -19.58 -28.33
C ASP A 63 3.46 -18.80 -27.82
N LEU A 64 3.60 -17.48 -27.64
CA LEU A 64 2.56 -16.62 -27.12
C LEU A 64 1.81 -15.89 -28.25
N PRO A 65 0.51 -15.64 -28.08
CA PRO A 65 -0.27 -14.89 -29.05
C PRO A 65 0.15 -13.42 -29.10
N ASP A 66 -0.19 -12.73 -30.19
CA ASP A 66 -0.02 -11.28 -30.29
C ASP A 66 -0.90 -10.55 -29.26
N PHE A 67 -0.26 -10.10 -28.18
CA PHE A 67 -0.92 -9.40 -27.08
C PHE A 67 -1.58 -8.09 -27.51
N LYS A 68 -1.14 -7.46 -28.61
CA LYS A 68 -1.74 -6.22 -29.11
C LYS A 68 -3.11 -6.49 -29.72
N SER A 69 -3.20 -7.54 -30.53
CA SER A 69 -4.46 -8.02 -31.10
C SER A 69 -5.42 -8.48 -29.99
N LEU A 70 -4.95 -9.31 -29.06
CA LEU A 70 -5.77 -9.80 -27.93
C LEU A 70 -6.32 -8.66 -27.06
N ARG A 71 -5.53 -7.62 -26.79
CA ARG A 71 -5.97 -6.46 -26.00
C ARG A 71 -6.99 -5.60 -26.73
N SER A 72 -6.91 -5.52 -28.05
CA SER A 72 -7.89 -4.77 -28.84
C SER A 72 -9.26 -5.45 -28.85
N GLU A 73 -9.31 -6.78 -28.70
CA GLU A 73 -10.57 -7.54 -28.63
C GLU A 73 -11.35 -7.31 -27.33
N TRP A 74 -10.66 -6.98 -26.24
CA TRP A 74 -11.23 -6.66 -24.92
C TRP A 74 -11.68 -5.21 -24.77
N ASN A 75 -11.27 -4.31 -25.67
CA ASN A 75 -11.77 -2.92 -25.72
C ASN A 75 -13.16 -2.82 -26.38
N ARG A 76 -13.90 -3.93 -26.44
CA ARG A 76 -15.28 -3.97 -26.94
C ARG A 76 -16.25 -3.76 -25.77
N GLY A 77 -16.48 -2.49 -25.43
CA GLY A 77 -17.64 -2.01 -24.65
C GLY A 77 -17.52 -2.14 -23.14
#